data_AF-A0A914CZL6-F1
#
_entry.id   AF-A0A914CZL6-F1
#
_cell.length_a   1.000
_cell.length_b   1.000
_cell.length_c   1.000
_cell.angle_alpha   90.00
_cell.angle_beta   90.00
_cell.angle_gamma   90.00
#
_symmetry.space_group_name_H-M   'P 1'
#
loop_
_entity.id
_entity.type
_entity.pdbx_description
1 polymer ?
#
loop_
_entity_poly.entity_id
_entity_poly.type
_entity_poly.pdbx_seq_one_letter_code
_entity_poly.pdbx_strand_id
1 'polypeptide(L)'
;MFKVFALEPTSNGFNWYGNQFILTFGCIYYGIGLIGFTCFLILSCVLFVVKMRQLSSHESSATHKLQIMLFRTLMVQISLCFVTIALPIIILVYFLAVKNPYGSYYTQLGLFLLSFHGLSDTISMLYLIRPYRNYLFGLMKKMLRRKKNKIRSSAIYFT
;
A
#
# COMPACT_ATOMS: atom_id res chain seq x y z
N MET A 1 11.80 -32.65 -14.26
CA MET A 1 11.88 -33.15 -12.88
C MET A 1 11.89 -31.94 -11.93
N PHE A 2 10.71 -31.41 -11.61
CA PHE A 2 10.55 -30.21 -10.78
C PHE A 2 10.53 -30.63 -9.30
N LYS A 3 11.69 -30.59 -8.62
CA LYS A 3 11.79 -30.77 -7.16
C LYS A 3 12.27 -29.49 -6.46
N VAL A 4 11.91 -28.31 -6.98
CA VAL A 4 12.32 -27.02 -6.39
C VAL A 4 11.31 -26.53 -5.32
N PHE A 5 10.16 -27.20 -5.16
CA PHE A 5 9.12 -26.83 -4.18
C PHE A 5 8.67 -28.02 -3.32
N ALA A 6 9.60 -28.89 -2.90
CA ALA A 6 9.30 -29.76 -1.77
C ALA A 6 9.24 -28.86 -0.52
N LEU A 7 8.04 -28.43 -0.14
CA LEU A 7 7.81 -27.72 1.11
C LEU A 7 8.21 -28.67 2.24
N GLU A 8 9.39 -28.50 2.82
CA GLU A 8 9.74 -29.23 4.04
C GLU A 8 8.84 -28.74 5.18
N PRO A 9 8.31 -29.65 6.02
CA PRO A 9 7.57 -29.25 7.21
C PRO A 9 8.52 -28.51 8.15
N THR A 10 8.40 -27.18 8.16
CA THR A 10 9.17 -26.30 9.03
C THR A 10 8.84 -26.45 10.52
N SER A 11 7.84 -27.27 10.86
CA SER A 11 7.47 -27.60 12.23
C SER A 11 8.48 -28.48 12.97
N ASN A 12 9.61 -28.86 12.35
CA ASN A 12 10.73 -29.60 12.97
C ASN A 12 11.49 -28.79 14.04
N GLY A 13 10.79 -28.09 14.94
CA GLY A 13 11.41 -27.32 16.04
C GLY A 13 10.62 -26.09 16.53
N PHE A 14 9.51 -25.69 15.90
CA PHE A 14 8.71 -24.57 16.40
C PHE A 14 7.88 -25.00 17.61
N ASN A 15 8.33 -24.64 18.81
CA ASN A 15 7.62 -24.93 20.07
C ASN A 15 6.35 -24.06 20.19
N TRP A 16 5.23 -24.60 19.71
CA TRP A 16 3.92 -23.94 19.74
C TRP A 16 3.50 -23.48 21.14
N TYR A 17 3.78 -24.27 22.17
CA TYR A 17 3.41 -23.96 23.55
C TYR A 17 4.30 -22.86 24.14
N GLY A 18 5.60 -22.87 23.84
CA GLY A 18 6.53 -21.82 24.27
C GLY A 18 6.24 -20.47 23.60
N ASN A 19 5.81 -20.47 22.35
CA ASN A 19 5.57 -19.26 21.57
C ASN A 19 4.12 -18.73 21.66
N GLN A 20 3.18 -19.50 22.24
CA GLN A 20 1.77 -19.10 22.36
C GLN A 20 1.59 -17.76 23.07
N PHE A 21 2.40 -17.47 24.09
CA PHE A 21 2.39 -16.18 24.78
C PHE A 21 2.75 -15.03 23.83
N ILE A 22 3.83 -15.17 23.06
CA ILE A 22 4.29 -14.15 22.10
C ILE A 22 3.20 -13.87 21.07
N LEU A 23 2.51 -14.90 20.59
CA LEU A 23 1.42 -14.76 19.62
C LEU A 23 0.19 -14.09 20.21
N THR A 24 -0.15 -14.43 21.45
CA THR A 24 -1.32 -13.88 22.13
C THR A 24 -1.10 -12.39 22.43
N PHE A 25 0.06 -12.03 22.98
CA PHE A 25 0.44 -10.63 23.16
C PHE A 25 0.51 -9.87 21.82
N GLY A 26 1.12 -10.47 20.79
CA GLY A 26 1.19 -9.87 19.46
C GLY A 26 -0.18 -9.54 18.87
N CYS A 27 -1.16 -10.45 19.00
CA CYS A 27 -2.53 -10.21 18.57
C CYS A 27 -3.21 -9.09 19.35
N ILE A 28 -2.99 -9.03 20.66
CA ILE A 28 -3.56 -7.97 21.53
C ILE A 28 -2.97 -6.61 21.16
N TYR A 29 -1.64 -6.49 21.05
CA TYR A 29 -0.98 -5.25 20.64
C TYR A 29 -1.41 -4.80 19.25
N TYR A 30 -1.52 -5.73 18.30
CA TYR A 30 -1.99 -5.43 16.96
C TYR A 30 -3.44 -4.93 16.98
N GLY A 31 -4.34 -5.60 17.71
CA GLY A 31 -5.73 -5.19 17.86
C GLY A 31 -5.88 -3.79 18.47
N ILE A 32 -5.12 -3.48 19.53
CA ILE A 32 -5.09 -2.15 20.13
C ILE A 32 -4.58 -1.11 19.12
N GLY A 33 -3.53 -1.44 18.36
CA GLY A 33 -2.99 -0.59 17.30
C GLY A 33 -4.02 -0.31 16.20
N LEU A 34 -4.78 -1.32 15.76
CA LEU A 34 -5.84 -1.16 14.77
C LEU A 34 -6.94 -0.22 15.27
N ILE A 35 -7.40 -0.42 16.51
CA ILE A 35 -8.42 0.45 17.12
C ILE A 35 -7.90 1.89 17.23
N GLY A 36 -6.70 2.09 17.77
CA GLY A 36 -6.10 3.42 17.88
C GLY A 36 -5.93 4.12 16.53
N PHE A 37 -5.51 3.38 15.51
CA PHE A 37 -5.37 3.89 14.15
C PHE A 37 -6.72 4.30 13.53
N THR A 38 -7.76 3.47 13.69
CA THR A 38 -9.11 3.83 13.20
C THR A 38 -9.66 5.07 13.90
N CYS A 39 -9.46 5.22 15.22
CA CYS A 39 -9.81 6.42 15.95
C CYS A 39 -9.07 7.66 15.43
N PHE A 40 -7.77 7.53 15.17
CA PHE A 40 -6.95 8.61 14.59
C PHE A 40 -7.46 9.03 13.19
N LEU A 41 -7.87 8.08 12.35
CA LEU A 41 -8.43 8.38 11.03
C LEU A 41 -9.77 9.13 11.11
N ILE A 42 -10.66 8.69 12.01
CA ILE A 42 -11.94 9.35 12.24
C ILE A 42 -11.69 10.78 12.74
N LEU A 43 -10.83 10.95 13.74
CA LEU A 43 -10.47 12.26 14.28
C LEU A 43 -9.89 13.17 13.19
N SER A 44 -8.97 12.66 12.38
CA SER A 44 -8.37 13.40 11.26
C SER A 44 -9.42 13.86 10.24
N CYS A 45 -10.41 13.02 9.93
CA CYS A 45 -11.53 13.38 9.07
C CYS A 45 -12.39 14.49 9.68
N VAL A 46 -12.73 14.38 10.96
CA VAL A 46 -13.52 15.40 11.66
C VAL A 46 -12.79 16.74 11.68
N LEU A 47 -11.52 16.75 12.09
CA LEU A 47 -10.69 17.95 12.13
C LEU A 47 -10.54 18.58 10.74
N PHE A 48 -10.35 17.76 9.70
CA PHE A 48 -10.29 18.25 8.33
C PHE A 48 -11.60 18.93 7.90
N VAL A 49 -12.76 18.30 8.13
CA VAL A 49 -14.06 18.89 7.76
C VAL A 49 -14.30 20.21 8.49
N VAL A 50 -13.98 20.28 9.79
CA VAL A 50 -14.10 21.53 10.57
C VAL A 50 -13.18 22.61 10.00
N LYS A 51 -11.92 22.28 9.73
CA LYS A 51 -10.93 23.23 9.21
C LYS A 51 -11.30 23.73 7.81
N MET A 52 -11.79 22.86 6.93
CA MET A 52 -12.25 23.23 5.59
C MET A 52 -13.47 24.16 5.63
N ARG A 53 -14.42 23.93 6.56
CA ARG A 53 -15.56 24.85 6.76
C ARG A 53 -15.08 26.25 7.17
N GLN A 54 -14.12 26.32 8.09
CA GLN A 54 -13.55 27.61 8.55
C GLN A 54 -12.79 28.35 7.43
N LEU A 55 -12.03 27.62 6.60
CA LEU A 55 -11.22 28.20 5.52
C LEU A 55 -12.04 28.62 4.29
N SER A 56 -13.26 28.11 4.14
CA SER A 56 -14.13 28.42 2.98
C SER A 56 -14.45 29.92 2.80
N SER A 57 -14.29 30.73 3.86
CA SER A 57 -14.53 32.18 3.84
C SER A 57 -13.29 33.03 3.58
N HIS A 58 -12.08 32.46 3.67
CA HIS A 58 -10.80 33.21 3.55
C HIS A 58 -9.91 32.74 2.40
N GLU A 59 -10.05 31.49 1.96
CA GLU A 59 -9.18 30.90 0.93
C GLU A 59 -9.72 31.08 -0.49
N SER A 60 -8.81 31.14 -1.45
CA SER A 60 -9.19 31.12 -2.87
C SER A 60 -9.88 29.78 -3.21
N SER A 61 -10.86 29.83 -4.11
CA SER A 61 -11.59 28.65 -4.58
C SER A 61 -10.66 27.58 -5.19
N ALA A 62 -9.52 27.99 -5.75
CA ALA A 62 -8.50 27.10 -6.28
C ALA A 62 -7.74 26.35 -5.17
N THR A 63 -7.30 27.04 -4.12
CA THR A 63 -6.60 26.43 -2.97
C THR A 63 -7.51 25.44 -2.24
N HIS A 64 -8.76 25.83 -2.01
CA HIS A 64 -9.76 24.99 -1.34
C HIS A 64 -10.00 23.68 -2.11
N LYS A 65 -10.11 23.75 -3.44
CA LYS A 65 -10.25 22.56 -4.31
C LYS A 65 -9.02 21.66 -4.28
N LEU A 66 -7.82 22.24 -4.21
CA LEU A 66 -6.57 21.49 -4.08
C LEU A 66 -6.49 20.75 -2.74
N GLN A 67 -6.83 21.42 -1.63
CA GLN A 67 -6.83 20.82 -0.29
C GLN A 67 -7.78 19.62 -0.17
N ILE A 68 -9.02 19.75 -0.69
CA ILE A 68 -9.97 18.62 -0.72
C ILE A 68 -9.42 17.44 -1.52
N MET A 69 -8.81 17.71 -2.68
CA MET A 69 -8.25 16.66 -3.52
C MET A 69 -7.08 15.96 -2.86
N LEU A 70 -6.18 16.69 -2.19
CA LEU A 70 -5.05 16.14 -1.46
C LEU A 70 -5.52 15.28 -0.29
N PHE A 71 -6.46 15.78 0.52
CA PHE A 71 -7.01 15.04 1.65
C PHE A 71 -7.72 13.76 1.21
N ARG A 72 -8.56 13.82 0.18
CA ARG A 72 -9.23 12.63 -0.36
C ARG A 72 -8.22 11.59 -0.85
N THR A 73 -7.12 12.06 -1.46
CA THR A 73 -6.06 11.16 -1.93
C THR A 73 -5.34 10.51 -0.75
N LEU A 74 -4.98 11.28 0.28
CA LEU A 74 -4.37 10.78 1.50
C LEU A 74 -5.26 9.74 2.19
N MET A 75 -6.56 9.97 2.29
CA MET A 75 -7.49 9.00 2.89
C MET A 75 -7.51 7.68 2.11
N VAL A 76 -7.50 7.74 0.78
CA VAL A 76 -7.44 6.53 -0.06
C VAL A 76 -6.09 5.82 0.09
N GLN A 77 -4.98 6.55 0.08
CA GLN A 77 -3.65 5.97 0.28
C GLN A 77 -3.55 5.29 1.64
N ILE A 78 -3.95 5.96 2.71
CA ILE A 78 -3.88 5.40 4.05
C ILE A 78 -4.77 4.15 4.17
N SER A 79 -5.96 4.16 3.57
CA SER A 79 -6.84 2.97 3.53
C SER A 79 -6.20 1.81 2.75
N LEU A 80 -5.54 2.11 1.63
CA LEU A 80 -4.87 1.12 0.80
C LEU A 80 -3.63 0.54 1.49
N CYS A 81 -2.84 1.38 2.15
CA CYS A 81 -1.72 1.00 3.00
C CYS A 81 -2.17 0.08 4.14
N PHE A 82 -3.28 0.45 4.78
CA PHE A 82 -3.88 -0.35 5.84
C PHE A 82 -4.30 -1.74 5.34
N VAL A 83 -4.97 -1.84 4.19
CA VAL A 83 -5.37 -3.14 3.61
C VAL A 83 -4.17 -3.98 3.22
N THR A 84 -3.16 -3.38 2.57
CA THR A 84 -1.97 -4.08 2.10
C THR A 84 -1.03 -4.53 3.22
N ILE A 85 -1.08 -3.89 4.39
CA ILE A 85 -0.35 -4.31 5.60
C ILE A 85 -1.18 -5.27 6.45
N ALA A 86 -2.49 -5.02 6.60
CA ALA A 86 -3.35 -5.83 7.45
C ALA A 86 -3.58 -7.24 6.91
N LEU A 87 -3.78 -7.38 5.59
CA LEU A 87 -4.01 -8.69 4.98
C LEU A 87 -2.86 -9.69 5.23
N PRO A 88 -1.57 -9.35 4.97
CA PRO A 88 -0.46 -10.24 5.27
C PRO A 88 -0.36 -10.64 6.74
N ILE A 89 -0.64 -9.71 7.65
CA ILE A 89 -0.58 -9.96 9.09
C ILE A 89 -1.70 -10.91 9.51
N ILE A 90 -2.93 -10.70 9.04
CA ILE A 90 -4.07 -11.59 9.32
C ILE A 90 -3.80 -13.00 8.79
N ILE A 91 -3.27 -13.12 7.57
CA ILE A 91 -2.90 -14.40 6.95
C ILE A 91 -1.85 -15.12 7.81
N LEU A 92 -0.81 -14.40 8.25
CA LEU A 92 0.24 -14.95 9.09
C LEU A 92 -0.30 -15.43 10.44
N VAL A 93 -1.10 -14.62 11.12
CA VAL A 93 -1.72 -14.96 12.42
C VAL A 93 -2.64 -16.17 12.27
N TYR A 94 -3.46 -16.21 11.22
CA TYR A 94 -4.38 -17.33 10.96
C TYR A 94 -3.63 -18.65 10.77
N PHE A 95 -2.64 -18.70 9.86
CA PHE A 95 -1.90 -19.93 9.60
C PHE A 95 -1.08 -20.40 10.81
N LEU A 96 -0.64 -19.47 11.63
CA LEU A 96 0.05 -19.76 12.88
C LEU A 96 -0.91 -20.26 13.97
N ALA A 97 -2.12 -19.72 14.06
CA ALA A 97 -3.15 -20.20 14.98
C ALA A 97 -3.63 -21.63 14.65
N VAL A 98 -3.71 -21.98 13.36
CA VAL A 98 -4.10 -23.32 12.88
C VAL A 98 -2.94 -24.34 13.00
N LYS A 99 -1.77 -23.93 13.52
CA LYS A 99 -0.56 -24.77 13.67
C LYS A 99 -0.13 -25.43 12.37
N ASN A 100 -0.20 -24.69 11.25
CA ASN A 100 0.10 -25.24 9.94
C ASN A 100 1.58 -25.67 9.86
N PRO A 101 1.91 -26.90 9.44
CA PRO A 101 3.28 -27.39 9.35
C PRO A 101 4.17 -26.59 8.37
N TYR A 102 3.55 -25.86 7.45
CA TYR A 102 4.22 -25.00 6.47
C TYR A 102 4.25 -23.52 6.88
N GLY A 103 4.22 -23.24 8.20
CA GLY A 103 4.21 -21.88 8.74
C GLY A 103 5.25 -20.94 8.13
N SER A 104 6.49 -21.40 7.89
CA SER A 104 7.54 -20.57 7.29
C SER A 104 7.26 -20.16 5.85
N TYR A 105 6.60 -21.01 5.05
CA TYR A 105 6.18 -20.65 3.69
C TYR A 105 5.15 -19.53 3.72
N TYR A 106 4.14 -19.64 4.58
CA TYR A 106 3.11 -18.60 4.72
C TYR A 106 3.67 -17.30 5.31
N THR A 107 4.64 -17.38 6.22
CA THR A 107 5.37 -16.21 6.71
C THR A 107 6.14 -15.51 5.59
N GLN A 108 6.87 -16.26 4.75
CA GLN A 108 7.60 -15.69 3.61
C GLN A 108 6.65 -15.08 2.57
N LEU A 109 5.51 -15.74 2.30
CA LEU A 109 4.48 -15.21 1.41
C LEU A 109 3.85 -13.94 1.97
N GLY A 110 3.59 -13.88 3.28
CA GLY A 110 3.15 -12.67 3.96
C GLY A 110 4.16 -11.52 3.86
N LEU A 111 5.45 -11.80 4.10
CA LEU A 111 6.53 -10.80 3.95
C LEU A 111 6.69 -10.31 2.51
N PHE A 112 6.52 -11.19 1.53
CA PHE A 112 6.52 -10.83 0.12
C PHE A 112 5.37 -9.87 -0.21
N LEU A 113 4.14 -10.16 0.22
CA LEU A 113 2.99 -9.28 0.04
C LEU A 113 3.19 -7.92 0.74
N LEU A 114 3.74 -7.93 1.95
CA LEU A 114 4.06 -6.71 2.70
C LEU A 114 5.10 -5.84 1.97
N SER A 115 6.04 -6.44 1.25
CA SER A 115 7.06 -5.73 0.48
C SER A 115 6.47 -4.90 -0.67
N PHE A 116 5.28 -5.25 -1.17
CA PHE A 116 4.60 -4.47 -2.21
C PHE A 116 3.89 -3.21 -1.68
N HIS A 117 3.72 -3.06 -0.36
CA HIS A 117 2.96 -1.93 0.18
C HIS A 117 3.54 -0.58 -0.29
N GLY A 118 4.87 -0.40 -0.22
CA GLY A 118 5.53 0.85 -0.59
C GLY A 118 5.41 1.20 -2.07
N LEU A 119 5.41 0.18 -2.94
CA LEU A 119 5.14 0.37 -4.37
C LEU A 119 3.68 0.76 -4.61
N SER A 120 2.75 0.09 -3.93
CA SER A 120 1.31 0.36 -4.07
C SER A 120 0.92 1.77 -3.59
N ASP A 121 1.58 2.28 -2.55
CA ASP A 121 1.36 3.63 -2.02
C ASP A 121 1.84 4.72 -2.98
N THR A 122 3.03 4.50 -3.55
CA THR A 122 3.63 5.41 -4.53
C THR A 122 2.80 5.47 -5.81
N ILE A 123 2.37 4.30 -6.30
CA ILE A 123 1.47 4.19 -7.47
C ILE A 123 0.14 4.90 -7.18
N SER A 124 -0.46 4.66 -6.02
CA SER A 124 -1.72 5.29 -5.63
C SER A 124 -1.62 6.82 -5.59
N MET A 125 -0.51 7.36 -5.07
CA MET A 125 -0.23 8.80 -5.09
C MET A 125 -0.23 9.36 -6.52
N LEU A 126 0.55 8.72 -7.39
CA LEU A 126 0.78 9.14 -8.78
C LEU A 126 -0.52 9.14 -9.60
N TYR A 127 -1.42 8.18 -9.36
CA TYR A 127 -2.68 8.07 -10.10
C TYR A 127 -3.80 8.95 -9.55
N LEU A 128 -3.88 9.16 -8.24
CA LEU A 128 -5.00 9.85 -7.60
C LEU A 128 -4.82 11.37 -7.56
N ILE A 129 -3.59 11.88 -7.42
CA ILE A 129 -3.34 13.32 -7.39
C ILE A 129 -3.30 13.86 -8.84
N ARG A 130 -4.38 14.52 -9.27
CA ARG A 130 -4.56 15.02 -10.66
C ARG A 130 -3.36 15.77 -11.26
N PRO A 131 -2.69 16.72 -10.58
CA PRO A 131 -1.53 17.41 -11.16
C PRO A 131 -0.36 16.46 -11.44
N TYR A 132 -0.12 15.46 -10.58
CA TYR A 132 0.94 14.46 -10.80
C TYR A 132 0.62 13.57 -12.00
N ARG A 133 -0.63 13.08 -12.09
CA ARG A 133 -1.04 12.25 -13.24
C ARG A 133 -0.97 13.02 -14.56
N ASN A 134 -1.41 14.28 -14.57
CA ASN A 134 -1.36 15.12 -15.77
C ASN A 134 0.08 15.40 -16.20
N TYR A 135 0.98 15.63 -15.24
CA TYR A 135 2.41 15.78 -15.50
C TYR A 135 3.02 14.48 -16.06
N LEU A 136 2.73 13.34 -15.42
CA LEU A 136 3.25 12.04 -15.82
C LEU A 136 2.79 11.66 -17.24
N PHE A 137 1.49 11.80 -17.54
CA PHE A 137 0.97 11.55 -18.89
C PHE A 137 1.50 12.54 -19.93
N GLY A 138 1.75 13.80 -19.53
CA GLY A 138 2.43 14.78 -20.39
C GLY A 138 3.86 14.36 -20.72
N LEU A 139 4.61 13.88 -19.73
CA LEU A 139 5.97 13.37 -19.89
C LEU A 139 6.00 12.11 -20.76
N MET A 140 5.12 11.14 -20.49
CA MET A 140 4.98 9.92 -21.29
C MET A 140 4.64 10.23 -22.74
N LYS A 141 3.68 11.13 -23.00
CA LYS A 141 3.35 11.57 -24.36
C LYS A 141 4.55 12.21 -25.06
N LYS A 142 5.33 13.05 -24.36
CA LYS A 142 6.58 13.63 -24.90
C LYS A 142 7.61 12.54 -25.24
N MET A 143 7.81 11.55 -24.35
CA MET A 143 8.75 10.44 -24.57
C MET A 143 8.33 9.55 -25.75
N LEU A 144 7.05 9.19 -25.84
CA LEU A 144 6.48 8.45 -26.97
C LEU A 144 6.64 9.22 -28.28
N ARG A 145 6.40 10.54 -28.27
CA ARG A 145 6.59 11.39 -29.45
C ARG A 145 8.07 11.48 -29.87
N ARG A 146 9.00 11.58 -28.90
CA ARG A 146 10.46 11.53 -29.16
C ARG A 146 10.89 10.19 -29.74
N LYS A 147 10.40 9.07 -29.20
CA LYS A 147 10.71 7.72 -29.71
C LYS A 147 10.19 7.55 -31.15
N LYS A 148 8.95 7.98 -31.43
CA LYS A 148 8.36 7.94 -32.77
C LYS A 148 9.14 8.79 -33.78
N ASN A 149 9.56 9.99 -33.38
CA ASN A 149 10.36 10.88 -34.24
C ASN A 149 11.77 10.32 -34.51
N LYS A 150 12.40 9.68 -33.52
CA LYS A 150 13.72 9.03 -33.69
C LYS A 150 13.64 7.87 -34.68
N ILE A 151 12.64 7.00 -34.58
CA ILE A 151 12.41 5.88 -35.50
C ILE A 151 12.15 6.38 -36.92
N ARG A 152 11.32 7.41 -37.09
CA ARG A 152 11.02 8.00 -38.41
C ARG A 152 12.24 8.64 -39.04
N SER A 153 13.08 9.33 -38.26
CA SER A 153 14.34 9.91 -38.75
C SER A 153 15.29 8.82 -39.22
N SER A 154 15.47 7.75 -38.44
CA SER A 154 16.33 6.61 -38.82
C SER A 154 15.85 5.89 -40.09
N ALA A 155 14.53 5.76 -40.31
CA ALA A 155 13.99 5.12 -41.51
C ALA A 155 14.27 5.92 -42.80
N ILE A 156 14.40 7.23 -42.73
CA ILE A 156 14.68 8.10 -43.90
C ILE A 156 16.12 7.89 -44.40
N TYR A 157 17.07 7.52 -43.54
CA TYR A 157 18.46 7.26 -43.93
C TYR A 157 18.70 5.86 -44.56
N PHE A 158 17.67 5.01 -44.62
CA PHE A 158 17.72 3.68 -45.25
C PHE A 158 16.92 3.61 -46.57
N THR A 159 16.54 4.76 -47.13
CA THR A 159 15.89 4.90 -48.46
C THR A 159 16.79 5.73 -49.35
#